data_AF-A0AAD9D8N1-F1
#
_entry.id   AF-A0AAD9D8N1-F1
#
_cell.length_a   1.000
_cell.length_b   1.000
_cell.length_c   1.000
_cell.angle_alpha   90.00
_cell.angle_beta   90.00
_cell.angle_gamma   90.00
#
_symmetry.space_group_name_H-M   'P 1'
#
loop_
_entity.id
_entity.type
_entity.pdbx_description
1 polymer ?
#
loop_
_entity_poly.entity_id
_entity_poly.type
_entity_poly.pdbx_seq_one_letter_code
_entity_poly.pdbx_strand_id
1 'polypeptide(L)'
;MITTPSPSAHMITSPTVKAPPPINESKPAIVKAAARGDLEAVKRIVEAAASISITEKNKTMNQAPIWTEILSVEENGPNSSGDGNTTIQTTISQEWFDVTATTMAAIRGHHHVLQYLLEEGADPTLKGCPKDAIQSDEDDPVVADQKELHMNAFDVSKDLFKKIRSCRRSHDLLMVCKPYWRRCFYSSSSASKCKRESFTNIPLCALSQLKDVIRRVPPISQYPLKCDYYDESLVDTMPTFAIVGQKRKEAMGAMTLQQHQLQPVYGGGRLRRCFVCNQAKNETSFSRNQKKKGPEAACISCVATANIQVAGEEKAKVVVQPLPQAQLVHVPIHNSSINVNVAPSRQGGDIAARDYQQFLDEGY
;
A
#
# COMPACT_ATOMS: atom_id res chain seq x y z
N MET A 1 -37.76 -25.03 -71.43
CA MET A 1 -37.52 -25.00 -69.98
C MET A 1 -36.13 -24.45 -69.76
N ILE A 2 -36.01 -23.19 -69.34
CA ILE A 2 -34.74 -22.53 -69.05
C ILE A 2 -34.79 -22.21 -67.55
N THR A 3 -34.01 -22.94 -66.77
CA THR A 3 -33.85 -22.77 -65.33
C THR A 3 -32.75 -21.75 -65.05
N THR A 4 -33.10 -20.65 -64.39
CA THR A 4 -32.15 -19.65 -63.90
C THR A 4 -31.58 -20.06 -62.53
N PRO A 5 -30.28 -19.84 -62.26
CA PRO A 5 -29.67 -20.19 -60.98
C PRO A 5 -29.95 -19.13 -59.90
N SER A 6 -30.22 -19.61 -58.69
CA SER A 6 -30.44 -18.84 -57.47
C SER A 6 -29.17 -18.14 -56.99
N PRO A 7 -29.23 -16.89 -56.49
CA PRO A 7 -28.04 -16.19 -56.01
C PRO A 7 -27.58 -16.73 -54.65
N SER A 8 -26.30 -17.12 -54.59
CA SER A 8 -25.61 -17.55 -53.37
C SER A 8 -25.54 -16.42 -52.34
N ALA A 9 -25.91 -16.75 -51.10
CA ALA A 9 -25.75 -15.89 -49.94
C ALA A 9 -24.25 -15.66 -49.67
N HIS A 10 -23.79 -14.43 -49.90
CA HIS A 10 -22.48 -13.97 -49.47
C HIS A 10 -22.47 -13.88 -47.94
N MET A 11 -21.70 -14.77 -47.29
CA MET A 11 -21.39 -14.65 -45.87
C MET A 11 -20.61 -13.36 -45.65
N ILE A 12 -21.23 -12.40 -44.99
CA ILE A 12 -20.59 -11.19 -44.48
C ILE A 12 -19.65 -11.64 -43.36
N THR A 13 -18.36 -11.74 -43.64
CA THR A 13 -17.33 -11.97 -42.64
C THR A 13 -17.26 -10.76 -41.72
N SER A 14 -17.51 -10.97 -40.43
CA SER A 14 -17.38 -9.94 -39.40
C SER A 14 -16.03 -9.22 -39.51
N PRO A 15 -16.00 -7.87 -39.43
CA PRO A 15 -14.76 -7.12 -39.52
C PRO A 15 -13.85 -7.52 -38.36
N THR A 16 -12.75 -8.18 -38.68
CA THR A 16 -11.67 -8.45 -37.73
C THR A 16 -11.07 -7.09 -37.37
N VAL A 17 -11.38 -6.59 -36.18
CA VAL A 17 -10.77 -5.37 -35.63
C VAL A 17 -9.28 -5.63 -35.52
N LYS A 18 -8.51 -5.14 -36.50
CA LYS A 18 -7.06 -5.19 -36.45
C LYS A 18 -6.64 -4.28 -35.30
N ALA A 19 -6.09 -4.88 -34.25
CA ALA A 19 -5.53 -4.15 -33.11
C ALA A 19 -4.61 -3.04 -33.65
N PRO A 20 -4.82 -1.77 -33.24
CA PRO A 20 -3.96 -0.68 -33.68
C PRO A 20 -2.49 -1.00 -33.34
N PRO A 21 -1.54 -0.63 -34.22
CA PRO A 21 -0.12 -0.86 -33.94
C PRO A 21 0.25 -0.17 -32.62
N PRO A 22 1.04 -0.83 -31.74
CA PRO A 22 1.33 -0.33 -30.40
C PRO A 22 1.99 1.05 -30.53
N ILE A 23 1.30 2.08 -30.04
CA ILE A 23 1.80 3.45 -30.01
C ILE A 23 2.99 3.46 -29.06
N ASN A 24 4.18 3.51 -29.66
CA ASN A 24 5.52 3.59 -29.06
C ASN A 24 5.55 3.79 -27.52
N GLU A 25 5.40 2.68 -26.80
CA GLU A 25 5.41 2.52 -25.34
C GLU A 25 6.82 2.76 -24.75
N SER A 26 7.44 3.90 -25.07
CA SER A 26 8.76 4.20 -24.56
C SER A 26 8.65 4.53 -23.08
N LYS A 27 8.84 3.51 -22.23
CA LYS A 27 8.97 3.68 -20.78
C LYS A 27 9.88 4.88 -20.45
N PRO A 28 9.53 5.73 -19.48
CA PRO A 28 10.32 6.89 -19.11
C PRO A 28 11.78 6.50 -18.84
N ALA A 29 12.71 7.38 -19.22
CA ALA A 29 14.15 7.12 -19.09
C ALA A 29 14.54 6.77 -17.64
N ILE A 30 13.93 7.45 -16.66
CA ILE A 30 14.16 7.20 -15.23
C ILE A 30 13.69 5.80 -14.79
N VAL A 31 12.56 5.31 -15.32
CA VAL A 31 12.05 3.96 -15.02
C VAL A 31 12.96 2.89 -15.64
N LYS A 32 13.44 3.12 -16.87
CA LYS A 32 14.43 2.25 -17.53
C LYS A 32 15.75 2.20 -16.74
N ALA A 33 16.23 3.35 -16.26
CA ALA A 33 17.45 3.44 -15.45
C ALA A 33 17.27 2.73 -14.09
N ALA A 34 16.13 2.95 -13.43
CA ALA A 34 15.78 2.29 -12.19
C ALA A 34 15.68 0.77 -12.34
N ALA A 35 15.07 0.27 -13.42
CA ALA A 35 15.00 -1.18 -13.71
C ALA A 35 16.38 -1.83 -13.86
N ARG A 36 17.36 -1.09 -14.41
CA ARG A 36 18.76 -1.53 -14.55
C ARG A 36 19.59 -1.40 -13.28
N GLY A 37 19.10 -0.66 -12.27
CA GLY A 37 19.88 -0.33 -11.07
C GLY A 37 20.97 0.70 -11.31
N ASP A 38 20.84 1.51 -12.38
CA ASP A 38 21.84 2.50 -12.80
C ASP A 38 21.62 3.82 -12.04
N LEU A 39 22.22 3.91 -10.85
CA LEU A 39 22.09 5.08 -9.97
C LEU A 39 22.62 6.37 -10.61
N GLU A 40 23.70 6.30 -11.36
CA GLU A 40 24.30 7.50 -11.97
C GLU A 40 23.44 8.03 -13.14
N ALA A 41 22.77 7.16 -13.89
CA ALA A 41 21.75 7.61 -14.83
C ALA A 41 20.54 8.24 -14.12
N VAL A 42 20.06 7.65 -13.01
CA VAL A 42 18.95 8.23 -12.24
C VAL A 42 19.31 9.60 -11.68
N LYS A 43 20.51 9.75 -11.08
CA LYS A 43 21.01 11.05 -10.58
C LYS A 43 21.03 12.11 -11.67
N ARG A 44 21.66 11.81 -12.81
CA ARG A 44 21.73 12.77 -13.94
C ARG A 44 20.35 13.22 -14.41
N ILE A 45 19.39 12.30 -14.50
CA ILE A 45 18.01 12.64 -14.91
C ILE A 45 17.34 13.55 -13.88
N VAL A 46 17.45 13.23 -12.58
CA VAL A 46 16.83 14.01 -11.50
C VAL A 46 17.49 15.38 -11.34
N GLU A 47 18.82 15.47 -11.43
CA GLU A 47 19.58 16.72 -11.37
C GLU A 47 19.30 17.61 -12.57
N ALA A 48 19.22 17.04 -13.79
CA ALA A 48 18.82 17.79 -14.98
C ALA A 48 17.42 18.39 -14.81
N ALA A 49 16.44 17.61 -14.31
CA ALA A 49 15.11 18.13 -14.04
C ALA A 49 15.09 19.18 -12.90
N ALA A 50 15.88 18.98 -11.85
CA ALA A 50 16.03 19.93 -10.74
C ALA A 50 16.66 21.26 -11.18
N SER A 51 17.53 21.24 -12.19
CA SER A 51 18.10 22.46 -12.78
C SER A 51 17.05 23.33 -13.49
N ILE A 52 15.94 22.74 -13.93
CA ILE A 52 14.82 23.44 -14.57
C ILE A 52 13.89 24.04 -13.50
N SER A 53 13.33 23.19 -12.63
CA SER A 53 12.51 23.62 -11.49
C SER A 53 12.27 22.48 -10.49
N ILE A 54 11.87 22.83 -9.26
CA ILE A 54 11.44 21.84 -8.26
C ILE A 54 10.21 21.04 -8.73
N THR A 55 9.29 21.68 -9.46
CA THR A 55 8.09 21.03 -10.00
C THR A 55 8.46 19.99 -11.05
N GLU A 56 9.38 20.33 -11.95
CA GLU A 56 9.84 19.41 -13.01
C GLU A 56 10.62 18.23 -12.42
N LYS A 57 11.43 18.48 -11.39
CA LYS A 57 12.07 17.42 -10.61
C LYS A 57 11.06 16.42 -10.06
N ASN A 58 10.03 16.91 -9.35
CA ASN A 58 9.00 16.07 -8.74
C ASN A 58 8.21 15.30 -9.81
N LYS A 59 7.86 15.96 -10.91
CA LYS A 59 7.20 15.33 -12.06
C LYS A 59 8.07 14.21 -12.65
N THR A 60 9.36 14.46 -12.85
CA THR A 60 10.31 13.50 -13.43
C THR A 60 10.50 12.28 -12.52
N MET A 61 10.70 12.49 -11.21
CA MET A 61 10.88 11.39 -10.24
C MET A 61 9.66 10.48 -10.14
N ASN A 62 8.47 11.07 -10.23
CA ASN A 62 7.19 10.39 -10.08
C ASN A 62 6.58 9.96 -11.43
N GLN A 63 7.32 10.09 -12.53
CA GLN A 63 6.83 9.75 -13.85
C GLN A 63 6.63 8.24 -13.98
N ALA A 64 5.41 7.85 -14.36
CA ALA A 64 5.06 6.49 -14.75
C ALA A 64 4.98 6.38 -16.29
N PRO A 65 5.25 5.21 -16.87
CA PRO A 65 4.84 4.93 -18.24
C PRO A 65 3.33 5.11 -18.37
N ILE A 66 2.92 5.83 -19.42
CA ILE A 66 1.52 5.99 -19.79
C ILE A 66 1.27 5.11 -20.99
N TRP A 67 0.18 4.36 -20.96
CA TRP A 67 -0.34 3.69 -22.14
C TRP A 67 -1.79 4.10 -22.35
N THR A 68 -2.18 4.30 -23.61
CA THR A 68 -3.50 4.82 -23.98
C THR A 68 -4.31 3.74 -24.64
N GLU A 69 -5.46 3.44 -24.07
CA GLU A 69 -6.44 2.53 -24.63
C GLU A 69 -7.47 3.35 -25.41
N ILE A 70 -7.61 3.03 -26.70
CA ILE A 70 -8.58 3.67 -27.59
C ILE A 70 -9.78 2.74 -27.70
N LEU A 71 -10.84 3.04 -26.96
CA LEU A 71 -12.10 2.30 -27.01
C LEU A 71 -13.00 2.93 -28.07
N SER A 72 -13.37 2.12 -29.07
CA SER A 72 -14.37 2.49 -30.06
C SER A 72 -15.73 2.07 -29.52
N VAL A 73 -16.55 3.04 -29.10
CA VAL A 73 -17.92 2.77 -28.64
C VAL A 73 -18.86 3.13 -29.78
N GLU A 74 -19.53 2.13 -30.34
CA GLU A 74 -20.63 2.32 -31.27
C GLU A 74 -21.90 2.55 -30.46
N GLU A 75 -22.36 3.81 -30.39
CA GLU A 75 -23.63 4.12 -29.75
C GLU A 75 -24.74 4.18 -30.79
N ASN A 76 -25.80 3.39 -30.57
CA ASN A 76 -27.03 3.49 -31.34
C ASN A 76 -27.74 4.80 -30.93
N GLY A 77 -27.66 5.81 -31.81
CA GLY A 77 -28.27 7.11 -31.55
C GLY A 77 -29.80 7.01 -31.39
N PRO A 78 -30.42 7.69 -30.39
CA PRO A 78 -31.83 7.50 -30.03
C PRO A 78 -32.87 8.06 -31.02
N ASN A 79 -32.46 8.72 -32.12
CA ASN A 79 -33.35 9.55 -32.95
C ASN A 79 -33.51 9.09 -34.42
N SER A 80 -33.25 7.84 -34.75
CA SER A 80 -33.41 7.34 -36.12
C SER A 80 -34.81 6.75 -36.35
N SER A 81 -35.83 7.60 -36.34
CA SER A 81 -37.23 7.22 -36.60
C SER A 81 -37.57 7.00 -38.08
N GLY A 82 -36.59 6.78 -38.96
CA GLY A 82 -36.86 6.54 -40.37
C GLY A 82 -35.62 6.11 -41.14
N ASP A 83 -35.55 4.81 -41.45
CA ASP A 83 -34.82 4.16 -42.56
C ASP A 83 -33.30 4.34 -42.72
N GLY A 84 -32.60 5.07 -41.83
CA GLY A 84 -31.14 5.21 -41.87
C GLY A 84 -30.46 4.85 -40.55
N ASN A 85 -29.86 3.65 -40.46
CA ASN A 85 -29.02 3.27 -39.32
C ASN A 85 -27.70 4.07 -39.35
N THR A 86 -27.68 5.25 -38.73
CA THR A 86 -26.45 6.05 -38.57
C THR A 86 -25.80 5.67 -37.24
N THR A 87 -24.82 4.76 -37.30
CA THR A 87 -23.96 4.42 -36.17
C THR A 87 -23.00 5.58 -35.90
N ILE A 88 -23.05 6.18 -34.71
CA ILE A 88 -22.05 7.17 -34.29
C ILE A 88 -20.93 6.41 -33.59
N GLN A 89 -19.75 6.39 -34.20
CA GLN A 89 -18.55 5.82 -33.60
C GLN A 89 -17.88 6.88 -32.72
N THR A 90 -18.06 6.77 -31.40
CA THR A 90 -17.35 7.64 -30.44
C THR A 90 -16.06 6.96 -30.02
N THR A 91 -14.94 7.65 -30.20
CA THR A 91 -13.64 7.17 -29.75
C THR A 91 -13.33 7.73 -28.37
N ILE A 92 -13.30 6.87 -27.35
CA ILE A 92 -12.91 7.23 -25.98
C ILE A 92 -11.44 6.84 -25.79
N SER A 93 -10.58 7.81 -25.51
CA SER A 93 -9.18 7.56 -25.14
C SER A 93 -9.06 7.53 -23.63
N GLN A 94 -8.72 6.37 -23.07
CA GLN A 94 -8.43 6.20 -21.65
C GLN A 94 -6.92 6.08 -21.43
N GLU A 95 -6.38 6.91 -20.53
CA GLU A 95 -4.97 6.87 -20.15
C GLU A 95 -4.78 6.04 -18.89
N TRP A 96 -3.76 5.19 -18.91
CA TRP A 96 -3.41 4.28 -17.83
C TRP A 96 -1.96 4.49 -17.42
N PHE A 97 -1.69 4.41 -16.11
CA PHE A 97 -0.34 4.59 -15.54
C PHE A 97 0.24 3.27 -15.06
N ASP A 98 1.47 2.97 -15.47
CA ASP A 98 2.25 1.81 -15.00
C ASP A 98 3.07 2.18 -13.74
N VAL A 99 4.00 1.33 -13.32
CA VAL A 99 4.83 1.53 -12.12
C VAL A 99 5.86 2.65 -12.28
N THR A 100 6.11 3.37 -11.20
CA THR A 100 7.11 4.46 -11.14
C THR A 100 8.53 3.94 -10.99
N ALA A 101 9.52 4.83 -11.09
CA ALA A 101 10.93 4.49 -10.87
C ALA A 101 11.17 3.94 -9.45
N THR A 102 10.50 4.50 -8.43
CA THR A 102 10.58 4.04 -7.04
C THR A 102 10.07 2.61 -6.89
N THR A 103 8.89 2.31 -7.45
CA THR A 103 8.32 0.96 -7.44
C THR A 103 9.20 -0.01 -8.22
N MET A 104 9.68 0.38 -9.41
CA MET A 104 10.55 -0.47 -10.22
C MET A 104 11.89 -0.80 -9.51
N ALA A 105 12.51 0.18 -8.84
CA ALA A 105 13.70 -0.05 -8.03
C ALA A 105 13.42 -1.02 -6.86
N ALA A 106 12.26 -0.91 -6.23
CA ALA A 106 11.82 -1.84 -5.18
C ALA A 106 11.60 -3.27 -5.72
N ILE A 107 10.90 -3.43 -6.86
CA ILE A 107 10.66 -4.72 -7.53
C ILE A 107 11.99 -5.44 -7.80
N ARG A 108 12.98 -4.71 -8.29
CA ARG A 108 14.28 -5.28 -8.68
C ARG A 108 15.27 -5.40 -7.52
N GLY A 109 14.93 -4.93 -6.32
CA GLY A 109 15.83 -4.91 -5.17
C GLY A 109 17.02 -3.95 -5.32
N HIS A 110 16.90 -2.91 -6.16
CA HIS A 110 17.94 -1.90 -6.37
C HIS A 110 17.92 -0.85 -5.25
N HIS A 111 18.25 -1.28 -4.03
CA HIS A 111 18.14 -0.49 -2.81
C HIS A 111 18.90 0.84 -2.84
N HIS A 112 20.01 0.95 -3.57
CA HIS A 112 20.80 2.18 -3.72
C HIS A 112 20.07 3.21 -4.59
N VAL A 113 19.42 2.77 -5.69
CA VAL A 113 18.54 3.62 -6.50
C VAL A 113 17.32 4.04 -5.68
N LEU A 114 16.69 3.09 -4.99
CA LEU A 114 15.52 3.36 -4.16
C LEU A 114 15.83 4.37 -3.04
N GLN A 115 16.96 4.20 -2.35
CA GLN A 115 17.43 5.11 -1.32
C GLN A 115 17.56 6.53 -1.88
N TYR A 116 18.25 6.70 -3.01
CA TYR A 116 18.42 8.02 -3.64
C TYR A 116 17.07 8.65 -4.01
N LEU A 117 16.17 7.89 -4.65
CA LEU A 117 14.84 8.39 -5.01
C LEU A 117 14.04 8.86 -3.77
N LEU A 118 14.06 8.08 -2.68
CA LEU A 118 13.39 8.44 -1.43
C LEU A 118 14.02 9.67 -0.77
N GLU A 119 15.35 9.78 -0.75
CA GLU A 119 16.06 10.95 -0.24
C GLU A 119 15.73 12.21 -1.05
N GLU A 120 15.50 12.08 -2.35
CA GLU A 120 15.15 13.20 -3.22
C GLU A 120 13.66 13.57 -3.21
N GLY A 121 12.83 12.79 -2.51
CA GLY A 121 11.41 13.04 -2.30
C GLY A 121 10.48 12.38 -3.33
N ALA A 122 10.92 11.30 -3.99
CA ALA A 122 10.05 10.51 -4.85
C ALA A 122 8.97 9.79 -4.01
N ASP A 123 7.74 9.75 -4.52
CA ASP A 123 6.58 9.20 -3.81
C ASP A 123 6.51 7.66 -3.94
N PRO A 124 6.70 6.90 -2.85
CA PRO A 124 6.61 5.44 -2.86
C PRO A 124 5.16 4.91 -2.82
N THR A 125 4.16 5.78 -2.62
CA THR A 125 2.75 5.39 -2.54
C THR A 125 2.08 5.29 -3.91
N LEU A 126 2.73 5.80 -4.97
CA LEU A 126 2.23 5.77 -6.34
C LEU A 126 1.98 4.33 -6.78
N LYS A 127 0.72 4.03 -7.12
CA LYS A 127 0.23 2.72 -7.53
C LYS A 127 -0.12 2.74 -9.02
N GLY A 128 0.37 1.78 -9.80
CA GLY A 128 -0.07 1.59 -11.18
C GLY A 128 -1.56 1.25 -11.26
N CYS A 129 -2.22 1.55 -12.37
CA CYS A 129 -3.61 1.19 -12.60
C CYS A 129 -3.76 -0.34 -12.70
N PRO A 130 -4.69 -0.98 -11.98
CA PRO A 130 -4.93 -2.42 -12.06
C PRO A 130 -5.38 -2.83 -13.47
N LYS A 131 -4.78 -3.90 -14.04
CA LYS A 131 -5.20 -4.47 -15.33
C LYS A 131 -6.63 -5.00 -15.29
N ASP A 132 -7.14 -5.39 -14.13
CA ASP A 132 -8.52 -5.91 -13.98
C ASP A 132 -9.60 -4.87 -14.34
N ALA A 133 -9.24 -3.59 -14.49
CA ALA A 133 -10.14 -2.58 -15.01
C ALA A 133 -10.24 -2.60 -16.55
N ILE A 134 -9.36 -3.34 -17.23
CA ILE A 134 -9.47 -3.72 -18.62
C ILE A 134 -10.30 -5.01 -18.61
N GLN A 135 -11.50 -4.97 -19.18
CA GLN A 135 -12.28 -6.18 -19.44
C GLN A 135 -11.53 -7.01 -20.48
N SER A 136 -10.56 -7.83 -20.06
CA SER A 136 -10.01 -8.86 -20.92
C SER A 136 -11.02 -10.00 -20.98
N ASP A 137 -11.50 -10.31 -22.18
CA ASP A 137 -12.33 -11.50 -22.43
C ASP A 137 -11.66 -12.72 -21.79
N GLU A 138 -12.42 -13.49 -21.01
CA GLU A 138 -11.92 -14.52 -20.07
C GLU A 138 -11.17 -15.72 -20.72
N ASP A 139 -10.98 -15.70 -22.05
CA ASP A 139 -10.48 -16.84 -22.83
C ASP A 139 -8.98 -16.79 -23.17
N ASP A 140 -8.20 -15.79 -22.71
CA ASP A 140 -6.74 -15.72 -22.96
C ASP A 140 -5.89 -16.13 -21.73
N PRO A 141 -5.48 -17.41 -21.60
CA PRO A 141 -4.82 -17.95 -20.41
C PRO A 141 -3.38 -17.45 -20.18
N VAL A 142 -2.84 -16.55 -21.02
CA VAL A 142 -1.41 -16.20 -21.00
C VAL A 142 -1.09 -14.95 -20.15
N VAL A 143 -2.06 -14.11 -19.78
CA VAL A 143 -1.79 -12.81 -19.11
C VAL A 143 -1.98 -12.85 -17.57
N ALA A 144 -2.46 -13.96 -17.02
CA ALA A 144 -3.00 -14.05 -15.66
C ALA A 144 -2.03 -13.86 -14.47
N ASP A 145 -0.72 -13.66 -14.68
CA ASP A 145 0.26 -13.74 -13.56
C ASP A 145 1.11 -12.48 -13.31
N GLN A 146 0.80 -11.34 -13.92
CA GLN A 146 1.54 -10.08 -13.69
C GLN A 146 0.97 -9.21 -12.56
N LYS A 147 0.63 -9.83 -11.42
CA LYS A 147 0.11 -9.13 -10.22
C LYS A 147 1.04 -8.01 -9.72
N GLU A 148 2.35 -8.12 -10.00
CA GLU A 148 3.38 -7.20 -9.54
C GLU A 148 3.34 -5.80 -10.19
N LEU A 149 2.65 -5.63 -11.34
CA LEU A 149 2.61 -4.35 -12.07
C LEU A 149 1.62 -3.31 -11.51
N HIS A 150 0.82 -3.70 -10.51
CA HIS A 150 -0.25 -2.84 -9.96
C HIS A 150 0.00 -2.44 -8.52
N MET A 151 1.21 -2.66 -8.03
CA MET A 151 1.56 -2.47 -6.64
C MET A 151 2.30 -1.15 -6.49
N ASN A 152 2.10 -0.45 -5.37
CA ASN A 152 3.01 0.64 -4.99
C ASN A 152 4.30 0.04 -4.41
N ALA A 153 5.31 0.88 -4.16
CA ALA A 153 6.60 0.40 -3.67
C ALA A 153 6.48 -0.36 -2.33
N PHE A 154 5.58 0.07 -1.43
CA PHE A 154 5.35 -0.60 -0.14
C PHE A 154 4.79 -2.01 -0.33
N ASP A 155 3.75 -2.15 -1.16
CA ASP A 155 3.09 -3.42 -1.40
C ASP A 155 4.06 -4.41 -2.04
N VAL A 156 4.81 -3.99 -3.07
CA VAL A 156 5.84 -4.81 -3.72
C VAL A 156 6.87 -5.30 -2.70
N SER A 157 7.33 -4.40 -1.82
CA SER A 157 8.39 -4.75 -0.86
C SER A 157 7.96 -5.87 0.08
N LYS A 158 6.66 -5.92 0.44
CA LYS A 158 6.08 -6.92 1.34
C LYS A 158 6.09 -8.34 0.72
N ASP A 159 5.98 -8.43 -0.60
CA ASP A 159 5.96 -9.72 -1.29
C ASP A 159 7.37 -10.21 -1.64
N LEU A 160 8.33 -9.28 -1.84
CA LEU A 160 9.67 -9.62 -2.29
C LEU A 160 10.74 -9.71 -1.19
N PHE A 161 10.54 -9.12 -0.01
CA PHE A 161 11.58 -9.07 1.03
C PHE A 161 12.04 -10.45 1.52
N LYS A 162 11.18 -11.48 1.40
CA LYS A 162 11.48 -12.85 1.81
C LYS A 162 12.40 -13.60 0.83
N LYS A 163 12.53 -13.10 -0.41
CA LYS A 163 13.23 -13.82 -1.49
C LYS A 163 14.71 -13.48 -1.58
N ILE A 164 15.09 -12.20 -1.42
CA ILE A 164 16.45 -11.70 -1.73
C ILE A 164 16.90 -10.65 -0.70
N ARG A 165 18.18 -10.69 -0.28
CA ARG A 165 18.79 -9.73 0.68
C ARG A 165 18.62 -8.27 0.25
N SER A 166 18.79 -7.99 -1.04
CA SER A 166 18.66 -6.63 -1.57
C SER A 166 17.23 -6.11 -1.45
N CYS A 167 16.22 -6.96 -1.66
CA CYS A 167 14.82 -6.64 -1.42
C CYS A 167 14.51 -6.39 0.07
N ARG A 168 15.23 -7.04 0.99
CA ARG A 168 15.08 -6.79 2.43
C ARG A 168 15.52 -5.39 2.83
N ARG A 169 16.67 -4.91 2.35
CA ARG A 169 17.07 -3.51 2.57
C ARG A 169 16.07 -2.53 1.94
N SER A 170 15.60 -2.82 0.73
CA SER A 170 14.55 -2.01 0.08
C SER A 170 13.28 -1.93 0.93
N HIS A 171 12.87 -3.05 1.53
CA HIS A 171 11.73 -3.10 2.44
C HIS A 171 11.94 -2.23 3.67
N ASP A 172 13.08 -2.35 4.36
CA ASP A 172 13.37 -1.52 5.53
C ASP A 172 13.39 -0.03 5.18
N LEU A 173 14.04 0.35 4.07
CA LEU A 173 14.02 1.73 3.54
C LEU A 173 12.59 2.26 3.38
N LEU A 174 11.68 1.44 2.83
CA LEU A 174 10.29 1.83 2.68
C LEU A 174 9.58 1.89 4.04
N MET A 175 9.77 0.91 4.92
CA MET A 175 9.11 0.86 6.22
C MET A 175 9.45 2.07 7.10
N VAL A 176 10.70 2.55 7.07
CA VAL A 176 11.07 3.77 7.81
C VAL A 176 10.48 5.04 7.20
N CYS A 177 10.24 5.05 5.88
CA CYS A 177 9.62 6.18 5.19
C CYS A 177 8.10 6.20 5.34
N LYS A 178 7.46 5.04 5.53
CA LYS A 178 5.99 4.87 5.54
C LYS A 178 5.23 5.88 6.40
N PRO A 179 5.65 6.23 7.64
CA PRO A 179 4.95 7.20 8.48
C PRO A 179 4.93 8.63 7.90
N TYR A 180 5.82 8.93 6.96
CA TYR A 180 5.99 10.26 6.39
C TYR A 180 5.24 10.45 5.08
N TRP A 181 4.51 9.45 4.59
CA TRP A 181 3.77 9.55 3.34
C TRP A 181 2.27 9.36 3.57
N ARG A 182 1.45 10.25 2.98
CA ARG A 182 0.01 10.02 2.89
C ARG A 182 -0.23 8.95 1.84
N ARG A 183 -1.13 7.99 2.12
CA ARG A 183 -1.59 7.05 1.09
C ARG A 183 -2.23 7.86 -0.05
N CYS A 184 -1.70 7.74 -1.25
CA CYS A 184 -2.35 8.22 -2.47
C CYS A 184 -2.80 7.04 -3.33
N PHE A 185 -4.02 7.11 -3.85
CA PHE A 185 -4.58 6.12 -4.77
C PHE A 185 -4.69 6.74 -6.16
N TYR A 186 -4.08 6.10 -7.16
CA TYR A 186 -4.12 6.50 -8.57
C TYR A 186 -5.03 5.60 -9.41
N SER A 187 -5.76 4.68 -8.75
CA SER A 187 -6.54 3.64 -9.41
C SER A 187 -7.96 4.06 -9.82
N SER A 188 -8.32 5.35 -9.73
CA SER A 188 -9.58 5.78 -10.33
C SER A 188 -9.31 6.27 -11.76
N SER A 189 -10.12 5.81 -12.70
CA SER A 189 -10.27 6.35 -14.07
C SER A 189 -10.58 7.85 -14.11
N SER A 190 -10.69 8.50 -12.93
CA SER A 190 -10.80 9.93 -12.75
C SER A 190 -9.46 10.66 -12.67
N ALA A 191 -8.28 10.00 -12.70
CA ALA A 191 -7.00 10.71 -12.78
C ALA A 191 -6.95 11.61 -14.03
N SER A 192 -7.46 11.11 -15.17
CA SER A 192 -7.69 11.88 -16.39
C SER A 192 -8.76 12.98 -16.20
N LYS A 193 -9.86 12.69 -15.48
CA LYS A 193 -10.90 13.69 -15.15
C LYS A 193 -10.38 14.83 -14.28
N CYS A 194 -9.43 14.54 -13.39
CA CYS A 194 -8.86 15.54 -12.49
C CYS A 194 -7.78 16.40 -13.14
N LYS A 195 -7.38 16.15 -14.40
CA LYS A 195 -6.34 16.90 -15.14
C LYS A 195 -5.15 17.29 -14.26
N ARG A 196 -4.70 16.40 -13.38
CA ARG A 196 -3.60 16.72 -12.46
C ARG A 196 -2.31 16.75 -13.27
N GLU A 197 -1.86 17.96 -13.61
CA GLU A 197 -0.64 18.20 -14.39
C GLU A 197 0.64 17.73 -13.65
N SER A 198 0.56 17.57 -12.32
CA SER A 198 1.66 17.09 -11.50
C SER A 198 1.19 16.30 -10.28
N PHE A 199 1.99 15.28 -9.91
CA PHE A 199 1.80 14.49 -8.70
C PHE A 199 2.29 15.30 -7.50
N THR A 200 1.36 15.79 -6.68
CA THR A 200 1.62 16.72 -5.57
C THR A 200 1.75 16.06 -4.21
N ASN A 201 1.88 14.73 -4.13
CA ASN A 201 2.12 14.09 -2.85
C ASN A 201 3.54 14.45 -2.38
N ILE A 202 3.63 15.06 -1.21
CA ILE A 202 4.86 15.55 -0.60
C ILE A 202 4.94 14.86 0.77
N PRO A 203 6.15 14.48 1.24
CA PRO A 203 6.29 13.92 2.57
C PRO A 203 5.73 14.86 3.65
N LEU A 204 5.13 14.28 4.69
CA LEU A 204 4.55 14.96 5.85
C LEU A 204 5.59 15.69 6.72
N CYS A 205 6.87 15.41 6.51
CA CYS A 205 7.98 16.03 7.22
C CYS A 205 8.89 16.81 6.27
N ALA A 206 9.81 17.59 6.85
CA ALA A 206 10.88 18.20 6.07
C ALA A 206 11.76 17.12 5.41
N LEU A 207 12.24 17.39 4.20
CA LEU A 207 13.07 16.44 3.45
C LEU A 207 14.36 16.07 4.20
N SER A 208 14.93 16.99 4.98
CA SER A 208 16.09 16.72 5.85
C SER A 208 15.81 15.64 6.88
N GLN A 209 14.64 15.69 7.54
CA GLN A 209 14.22 14.69 8.51
C GLN A 209 14.04 13.32 7.86
N LEU A 210 13.45 13.28 6.66
CA LEU A 210 13.31 12.04 5.88
C LEU A 210 14.68 11.44 5.55
N LYS A 211 15.64 12.25 5.09
CA LYS A 211 17.03 11.83 4.82
C LYS A 211 17.69 11.25 6.07
N ASP A 212 17.49 11.87 7.24
CA ASP A 212 18.07 11.39 8.49
C ASP A 212 17.48 10.04 8.93
N VAL A 213 16.18 9.82 8.72
CA VAL A 213 15.55 8.52 9.00
C VAL A 213 16.03 7.45 8.04
N ILE A 214 16.14 7.75 6.74
CA ILE A 214 16.67 6.83 5.73
C ILE A 214 18.10 6.39 6.07
N ARG A 215 18.95 7.31 6.51
CA ARG A 215 20.35 7.01 6.90
C ARG A 215 20.49 6.07 8.09
N ARG A 216 19.44 5.92 8.92
CA ARG A 216 19.44 4.96 10.04
C ARG A 216 19.28 3.52 9.57
N VAL A 217 18.87 3.28 8.33
CA VAL A 217 18.72 1.94 7.79
C VAL A 217 20.10 1.29 7.57
N PRO A 218 20.41 0.17 8.27
CA PRO A 218 21.71 -0.50 8.25
C PRO A 218 22.23 -0.75 6.83
N PRO A 219 23.48 -0.43 6.45
CA PRO A 219 24.02 -0.67 5.10
C PRO A 219 23.81 -2.11 4.63
N ILE A 220 23.74 -2.35 3.30
CA ILE A 220 23.44 -3.69 2.78
C ILE A 220 24.36 -4.76 3.37
N SER A 221 25.63 -4.44 3.62
CA SER A 221 26.66 -5.30 4.22
C SER A 221 26.32 -5.84 5.62
N GLN A 222 25.43 -5.18 6.36
CA GLN A 222 24.99 -5.60 7.70
C GLN A 222 23.83 -6.60 7.69
N TYR A 223 23.15 -6.81 6.55
CA TYR A 223 22.11 -7.83 6.46
C TYR A 223 22.69 -9.25 6.41
N PRO A 224 22.11 -10.25 7.08
CA PRO A 224 22.58 -11.63 6.95
C PRO A 224 22.37 -12.17 5.52
N LEU A 225 23.32 -12.97 5.02
CA LEU A 225 23.21 -13.64 3.71
C LEU A 225 22.21 -14.81 3.71
N LYS A 226 22.05 -15.48 4.86
CA LYS A 226 21.16 -16.63 5.00
C LYS A 226 19.84 -16.20 5.61
N CYS A 227 18.76 -16.45 4.87
CA CYS A 227 17.38 -16.18 5.28
C CYS A 227 16.82 -17.36 6.10
N ASP A 228 17.57 -17.87 7.07
CA ASP A 228 17.12 -19.08 7.77
C ASP A 228 16.03 -18.76 8.81
N TYR A 229 16.01 -17.56 9.39
CA TYR A 229 14.91 -17.05 10.23
C TYR A 229 14.87 -15.52 10.21
N TYR A 230 13.72 -14.94 9.86
CA TYR A 230 13.45 -13.51 10.05
C TYR A 230 13.04 -13.29 11.51
N ASP A 231 13.69 -12.35 12.19
CA ASP A 231 13.25 -11.82 13.48
C ASP A 231 12.59 -10.46 13.22
N GLU A 232 11.26 -10.38 13.38
CA GLU A 232 10.46 -9.18 13.13
C GLU A 232 10.80 -8.02 14.11
N SER A 233 11.51 -8.32 15.20
CA SER A 233 11.83 -7.35 16.26
C SER A 233 12.72 -6.17 15.85
N LEU A 234 13.38 -6.23 14.69
CA LEU A 234 14.26 -5.15 14.22
C LEU A 234 13.49 -3.92 13.72
N VAL A 235 12.22 -4.09 13.31
CA VAL A 235 11.34 -2.96 12.94
C VAL A 235 10.72 -2.31 14.20
N ASP A 236 10.46 -3.09 15.24
CA ASP A 236 9.85 -2.62 16.50
C ASP A 236 10.78 -1.77 17.36
N THR A 237 12.09 -1.79 17.08
CA THR A 237 13.09 -0.99 17.80
C THR A 237 13.31 0.41 17.22
N MET A 238 12.67 0.74 16.10
CA MET A 238 12.68 2.12 15.62
C MET A 238 11.67 2.96 16.42
N PRO A 239 12.09 4.10 17.00
CA PRO A 239 11.20 4.93 17.78
C PRO A 239 10.06 5.42 16.88
N THR A 240 8.83 4.97 17.15
CA THR A 240 7.62 5.58 16.60
C THR A 240 7.57 7.01 17.09
N PHE A 241 7.98 7.96 16.24
CA PHE A 241 7.74 9.37 16.49
C PHE A 241 6.22 9.58 16.51
N ALA A 242 5.74 10.37 17.46
CA ALA A 242 4.35 10.79 17.51
C ALA A 242 4.05 11.53 16.20
N ILE A 243 3.31 10.88 15.29
CA ILE A 243 2.75 11.54 14.12
C ILE A 243 1.76 12.57 14.65
N VAL A 244 2.00 13.84 14.34
CA VAL A 244 1.10 14.95 14.66
C VAL A 244 -0.27 14.63 14.04
N GLY A 245 -1.22 14.17 14.87
CA GLY A 245 -2.58 13.82 14.44
C GLY A 245 -3.18 12.55 15.07
N GLN A 246 -2.39 11.64 15.64
CA GLN A 246 -2.95 10.46 16.34
C GLN A 246 -3.03 10.69 17.85
N LYS A 247 -4.26 10.84 18.36
CA LYS A 247 -4.58 10.85 19.79
C LYS A 247 -4.27 9.47 20.38
N ARG A 248 -3.10 9.29 20.99
CA ARG A 248 -2.79 8.10 21.78
C ARG A 248 -3.64 8.09 23.06
N LYS A 249 -4.39 7.01 23.28
CA LYS A 249 -4.75 6.56 24.63
C LYS A 249 -3.49 5.97 25.26
N GLU A 250 -3.01 6.60 26.31
CA GLU A 250 -1.92 6.11 27.15
C GLU A 250 -2.35 4.88 27.94
N ALA A 251 -1.44 3.92 28.16
CA ALA A 251 -1.12 3.43 29.51
C ALA A 251 0.02 2.37 29.52
N MET A 252 0.96 2.63 30.43
CA MET A 252 1.81 1.71 31.21
C MET A 252 3.06 1.06 30.61
N GLY A 253 4.20 1.38 31.23
CA GLY A 253 5.08 0.35 31.79
C GLY A 253 6.56 0.46 31.42
N ALA A 254 7.31 1.31 32.12
CA ALA A 254 8.77 1.28 32.12
C ALA A 254 9.28 0.09 32.95
N MET A 255 10.24 -0.68 32.43
CA MET A 255 11.07 -1.56 33.25
C MET A 255 12.48 -1.74 32.68
N THR A 256 13.45 -1.38 33.51
CA THR A 256 14.90 -1.54 33.40
C THR A 256 15.28 -2.98 33.77
N LEU A 257 16.21 -3.66 33.06
CA LEU A 257 17.47 -4.20 33.62
C LEU A 257 18.35 -5.00 32.64
N GLN A 258 19.62 -5.00 33.02
CA GLN A 258 20.84 -5.70 32.60
C GLN A 258 20.82 -7.25 32.63
N GLN A 259 21.79 -7.78 31.86
CA GLN A 259 22.74 -8.88 32.17
C GLN A 259 22.56 -10.33 31.65
N HIS A 260 23.68 -10.75 31.03
CA HIS A 260 24.40 -12.03 31.03
C HIS A 260 23.96 -13.27 30.21
N GLN A 261 24.84 -13.54 29.24
CA GLN A 261 25.49 -14.82 28.89
C GLN A 261 25.19 -16.01 29.82
N LEU A 262 24.76 -17.11 29.20
CA LEU A 262 25.34 -18.47 29.25
C LEU A 262 24.46 -19.36 28.37
N GLN A 263 24.97 -19.83 27.23
CA GLN A 263 24.24 -20.75 26.34
C GLN A 263 24.68 -22.19 26.66
N PRO A 264 23.80 -23.02 27.26
CA PRO A 264 24.00 -24.47 27.29
C PRO A 264 23.73 -25.07 25.91
N VAL A 265 24.61 -25.98 25.49
CA VAL A 265 24.48 -26.81 24.29
C VAL A 265 23.26 -27.74 24.47
N TYR A 266 22.12 -27.35 23.90
CA TYR A 266 20.93 -28.22 23.80
C TYR A 266 20.85 -28.82 22.40
N GLY A 267 20.66 -30.14 22.33
CA GLY A 267 20.47 -30.91 21.11
C GLY A 267 19.37 -30.32 20.22
N GLY A 268 19.60 -30.34 18.91
CA GLY A 268 18.90 -29.57 17.87
C GLY A 268 17.40 -29.83 17.69
N GLY A 269 16.60 -29.49 18.69
CA GLY A 269 15.14 -29.33 18.56
C GLY A 269 14.76 -27.90 18.14
N ARG A 270 13.67 -27.75 17.39
CA ARG A 270 13.10 -26.43 17.08
C ARG A 270 12.60 -25.78 18.38
N LEU A 271 12.97 -24.52 18.60
CA LEU A 271 12.45 -23.70 19.69
C LEU A 271 11.16 -23.01 19.26
N ARG A 272 10.18 -22.92 20.17
CA ARG A 272 8.94 -22.15 20.02
C ARG A 272 8.73 -21.28 21.26
N ARG A 273 8.23 -20.05 21.09
CA ARG A 273 7.80 -19.20 22.21
C ARG A 273 6.43 -19.65 22.72
N CYS A 274 6.29 -19.75 24.04
CA CYS A 274 4.99 -19.99 24.68
C CYS A 274 4.14 -18.72 24.66
N PHE A 275 2.88 -18.82 24.21
CA PHE A 275 1.96 -17.68 24.18
C PHE A 275 1.71 -17.04 25.57
N VAL A 276 1.67 -17.86 26.62
CA VAL A 276 1.32 -17.40 27.98
C VAL A 276 2.51 -16.77 28.72
N CYS A 277 3.68 -17.42 28.71
CA CYS A 277 4.84 -16.93 29.47
C CYS A 277 5.91 -16.24 28.60
N ASN A 278 5.71 -16.18 27.28
CA ASN A 278 6.62 -15.60 26.29
C ASN A 278 8.06 -16.15 26.28
N GLN A 279 8.33 -17.26 26.97
CA GLN A 279 9.65 -17.90 26.98
C GLN A 279 9.82 -18.83 25.78
N ALA A 280 11.02 -18.83 25.19
CA ALA A 280 11.42 -19.82 24.19
C ALA A 280 11.61 -21.19 24.87
N LYS A 281 10.89 -22.20 24.39
CA LYS A 281 10.93 -23.57 24.91
C LYS A 281 11.16 -24.54 23.76
N ASN A 282 11.72 -25.70 24.08
CA ASN A 282 11.82 -26.80 23.12
C ASN A 282 10.44 -27.28 22.69
N GLU A 283 10.30 -27.76 21.46
CA GLU A 283 9.02 -28.25 20.93
C GLU A 283 8.42 -29.41 21.77
N THR A 284 9.25 -30.15 22.51
CA THR A 284 8.81 -31.17 23.48
C THR A 284 8.07 -30.60 24.69
N SER A 285 8.22 -29.30 24.98
CA SER A 285 7.51 -28.60 26.06
C SER A 285 6.06 -28.22 25.70
N PHE A 286 5.58 -28.60 24.52
CA PHE A 286 4.20 -28.36 24.06
C PHE A 286 3.47 -29.69 23.86
N SER A 287 2.23 -29.78 24.36
CA SER A 287 1.40 -30.96 24.14
C SER A 287 1.03 -31.10 22.66
N ARG A 288 0.67 -32.31 22.22
CA ARG A 288 0.31 -32.59 20.82
C ARG A 288 -0.82 -31.69 20.31
N ASN A 289 -1.77 -31.33 21.17
CA ASN A 289 -2.86 -30.41 20.84
C ASN A 289 -2.39 -28.96 20.73
N GLN A 290 -1.47 -28.53 21.59
CA GLN A 290 -0.91 -27.17 21.54
C GLN A 290 -0.01 -26.97 20.32
N LYS A 291 0.69 -28.00 19.84
CA LYS A 291 1.49 -27.91 18.60
C LYS A 291 0.67 -27.50 17.38
N LYS A 292 -0.59 -27.96 17.30
CA LYS A 292 -1.53 -27.64 16.22
C LYS A 292 -2.06 -26.19 16.24
N LYS A 293 -1.98 -25.50 17.38
CA LYS A 293 -2.47 -24.11 17.55
C LYS A 293 -1.56 -23.02 16.98
N GLY A 294 -0.45 -23.40 16.33
CA GLY A 294 0.46 -22.44 15.71
C GLY A 294 1.03 -21.42 16.72
N PRO A 295 0.88 -20.10 16.49
CA PRO A 295 1.44 -19.05 17.35
C PRO A 295 0.75 -18.93 18.72
N GLU A 296 -0.48 -19.44 18.87
CA GLU A 296 -1.23 -19.40 20.13
C GLU A 296 -0.91 -20.57 21.07
N ALA A 297 0.14 -21.32 20.79
CA ALA A 297 0.50 -22.50 21.58
C ALA A 297 1.01 -22.11 22.98
N ALA A 298 0.41 -22.67 24.02
CA ALA A 298 0.89 -22.58 25.39
C ALA A 298 1.75 -23.81 25.76
N CYS A 299 2.84 -23.60 26.49
CA CYS A 299 3.65 -24.71 26.99
C CYS A 299 2.89 -25.51 28.06
N ILE A 300 3.29 -26.77 28.25
CA ILE A 300 2.62 -27.72 29.16
C ILE A 300 2.51 -27.14 30.58
N SER A 301 3.54 -26.46 31.07
CA SER A 301 3.51 -25.84 32.42
C SER A 301 2.45 -24.75 32.52
N CYS A 302 2.34 -23.86 31.53
CA CYS A 302 1.33 -22.79 31.53
C CYS A 302 -0.09 -23.33 31.40
N VAL A 303 -0.29 -24.39 30.61
CA VAL A 303 -1.59 -25.07 30.50
C VAL A 303 -1.98 -25.73 31.82
N ALA A 304 -1.03 -26.39 32.50
CA ALA A 304 -1.28 -27.00 33.80
C ALA A 304 -1.65 -25.96 34.87
N THR A 305 -0.97 -24.82 34.91
CA THR A 305 -1.27 -23.74 35.87
C THR A 305 -2.60 -23.04 35.58
N ALA A 306 -2.98 -22.89 34.31
CA ALA A 306 -4.26 -22.28 33.95
C ALA A 306 -5.46 -23.13 34.41
N ASN A 307 -5.35 -24.46 34.34
CA ASN A 307 -6.41 -25.35 34.82
C ASN A 307 -6.54 -25.38 36.36
N ILE A 308 -5.48 -25.03 37.09
CA ILE A 308 -5.51 -24.97 38.56
C ILE A 308 -6.33 -23.75 39.03
N GLN A 309 -6.29 -22.63 38.30
CA GLN A 309 -7.08 -21.44 38.66
C GLN A 309 -8.59 -21.63 38.45
N VAL A 310 -9.02 -22.50 37.53
CA VAL A 310 -10.45 -22.75 37.26
C VAL A 310 -11.08 -23.68 38.31
N ALA A 311 -10.29 -24.45 39.05
CA ALA A 311 -10.79 -25.37 40.07
C ALA A 311 -10.91 -24.76 41.48
N GLY A 312 -10.45 -23.51 41.69
CA GLY A 312 -10.32 -22.90 43.02
C GLY A 312 -11.35 -21.82 43.38
N GLU A 313 -12.25 -21.43 42.48
CA GLU A 313 -13.26 -20.39 42.77
C GLU A 313 -14.65 -21.00 42.97
N GLU A 314 -14.92 -21.41 44.20
CA GLU A 314 -16.29 -21.62 44.68
C GLU A 314 -17.06 -20.29 44.69
N LYS A 315 -18.21 -20.30 44.02
CA LYS A 315 -19.10 -19.16 43.79
C LYS A 315 -19.64 -18.58 45.11
N ALA A 316 -19.12 -17.44 45.56
CA ALA A 316 -19.82 -16.56 46.48
C ALA A 316 -20.82 -15.69 45.70
N LYS A 317 -22.13 -15.93 45.91
CA LYS A 317 -23.23 -15.08 45.44
C LYS A 317 -23.13 -13.70 46.11
N VAL A 318 -22.86 -12.66 45.33
CA VAL A 318 -23.00 -11.26 45.77
C VAL A 318 -24.39 -10.76 45.36
N VAL A 319 -25.16 -10.39 46.38
CA VAL A 319 -26.47 -9.72 46.30
C VAL A 319 -26.24 -8.25 45.99
N VAL A 320 -26.84 -7.74 44.92
CA VAL A 320 -26.77 -6.32 44.51
C VAL A 320 -27.87 -5.54 45.22
N GLN A 321 -27.49 -4.59 46.08
CA GLN A 321 -28.35 -3.50 46.56
C GLN A 321 -28.23 -2.27 45.64
N PRO A 322 -29.32 -1.52 45.38
CA PRO A 322 -29.26 -0.30 44.58
C PRO A 322 -28.95 0.93 45.45
N LEU A 323 -28.00 1.77 45.01
CA LEU A 323 -27.72 3.09 45.59
C LEU A 323 -28.47 4.21 44.84
N PRO A 324 -28.77 5.34 45.52
CA PRO A 324 -29.76 6.32 45.09
C PRO A 324 -29.21 7.46 44.21
N GLN A 325 -30.14 8.08 43.50
CA GLN A 325 -29.96 9.26 42.63
C GLN A 325 -29.49 10.49 43.42
N ALA A 326 -28.45 11.16 42.91
CA ALA A 326 -27.98 12.46 43.38
C ALA A 326 -28.19 13.54 42.30
N GLN A 327 -28.44 14.74 42.81
CA GLN A 327 -29.10 15.88 42.19
C GLN A 327 -28.20 16.72 41.26
N LEU A 328 -28.86 17.33 40.27
CA LEU A 328 -28.35 18.32 39.33
C LEU A 328 -28.01 19.64 40.03
N VAL A 329 -26.81 20.19 39.78
CA VAL A 329 -26.45 21.57 40.08
C VAL A 329 -26.12 22.29 38.76
N HIS A 330 -26.89 23.35 38.49
CA HIS A 330 -26.73 24.28 37.38
C HIS A 330 -25.49 25.18 37.56
N VAL A 331 -24.72 25.39 36.49
CA VAL A 331 -23.69 26.44 36.39
C VAL A 331 -24.06 27.36 35.22
N PRO A 332 -24.04 28.71 35.38
CA PRO A 332 -24.35 29.64 34.31
C PRO A 332 -23.12 29.93 33.43
N ILE A 333 -23.31 29.91 32.11
CA ILE A 333 -22.30 30.31 31.12
C ILE A 333 -22.58 31.77 30.72
N HIS A 334 -21.59 32.64 30.90
CA HIS A 334 -21.59 34.01 30.42
C HIS A 334 -21.30 34.07 28.91
N ASN A 335 -22.25 34.59 28.14
CA ASN A 335 -22.09 34.94 26.74
C ASN A 335 -21.27 36.23 26.60
N SER A 336 -20.28 36.23 25.70
CA SER A 336 -19.64 37.45 25.18
C SER A 336 -19.61 37.36 23.66
N SER A 337 -20.42 38.22 23.06
CA SER A 337 -20.64 38.35 21.62
C SER A 337 -19.51 39.17 20.99
N ILE A 338 -18.83 38.63 19.98
CA ILE A 338 -18.08 39.43 19.00
C ILE A 338 -18.62 39.08 17.62
N ASN A 339 -19.26 40.08 17.02
CA ASN A 339 -19.89 40.06 15.71
C ASN A 339 -18.84 40.43 14.67
N VAL A 340 -18.50 39.52 13.75
CA VAL A 340 -17.79 39.85 12.51
C VAL A 340 -18.52 39.17 11.36
N ASN A 341 -19.27 39.96 10.60
CA ASN A 341 -19.92 39.58 9.35
C ASN A 341 -18.87 39.43 8.23
N VAL A 342 -18.63 38.21 7.76
CA VAL A 342 -18.09 37.96 6.42
C VAL A 342 -18.84 36.76 5.82
N ALA A 343 -19.49 37.00 4.68
CA ALA A 343 -20.33 36.03 3.98
C ALA A 343 -19.50 34.88 3.37
N PRO A 344 -19.96 33.62 3.44
CA PRO A 344 -19.28 32.51 2.77
C PRO A 344 -19.82 32.27 1.36
N SER A 345 -18.90 32.26 0.40
CA SER A 345 -19.09 31.71 -0.94
C SER A 345 -19.34 30.20 -0.86
N ARG A 346 -20.49 29.76 -1.38
CA ARG A 346 -20.87 28.34 -1.50
C ARG A 346 -20.32 27.79 -2.82
N GLN A 347 -19.30 26.94 -2.76
CA GLN A 347 -19.08 25.75 -3.60
C GLN A 347 -17.66 25.22 -3.37
N GLY A 348 -17.52 24.07 -2.69
CA GLY A 348 -16.21 23.41 -2.52
C GLY A 348 -16.03 22.51 -1.29
N GLY A 349 -17.08 22.19 -0.53
CA GLY A 349 -16.94 21.54 0.78
C GLY A 349 -16.98 20.00 0.82
N ASP A 350 -17.50 19.32 -0.21
CA ASP A 350 -18.00 17.94 0.01
C ASP A 350 -17.04 16.80 -0.33
N ILE A 351 -15.83 17.09 -0.85
CA ILE A 351 -14.87 16.03 -1.21
C ILE A 351 -14.03 15.61 0.00
N ALA A 352 -13.60 16.56 0.85
CA ALA A 352 -12.76 16.26 2.01
C ALA A 352 -13.52 15.52 3.14
N ALA A 353 -14.84 15.72 3.24
CA ALA A 353 -15.67 15.04 4.23
C ALA A 353 -15.89 13.56 3.91
N ARG A 354 -15.90 13.19 2.63
CA ARG A 354 -16.08 11.79 2.18
C ARG A 354 -14.85 10.93 2.48
N ASP A 355 -13.66 11.47 2.27
CA ASP A 355 -12.40 10.78 2.60
C ASP A 355 -12.22 10.59 4.12
N TYR A 356 -12.76 11.51 4.94
CA TYR A 356 -12.74 11.38 6.40
C TYR A 356 -13.71 10.32 6.92
N GLN A 357 -14.87 10.15 6.29
CA GLN A 357 -15.83 9.12 6.71
C GLN A 357 -15.33 7.70 6.38
N GLN A 358 -14.66 7.52 5.24
CA GLN A 358 -14.03 6.25 4.87
C GLN A 358 -12.87 5.88 5.82
N PHE A 359 -12.20 6.87 6.41
CA PHE A 359 -11.18 6.66 7.45
C PHE A 359 -11.75 6.08 8.76
N LEU A 360 -13.02 6.39 9.09
CA LEU A 360 -13.69 5.90 10.30
C LEU A 360 -14.30 4.49 10.11
N ASP A 361 -14.81 4.20 8.91
CA ASP A 361 -15.49 2.93 8.63
C ASP A 361 -14.51 1.75 8.45
N GLU A 362 -13.22 2.01 8.19
CA GLU A 362 -12.17 0.98 8.04
C GLU A 362 -11.45 0.60 9.36
N GLY A 363 -11.87 1.15 10.52
CA GLY A 363 -11.52 0.63 11.84
C GLY A 363 -10.07 0.85 12.32
N TYR A 364 -9.55 2.07 12.19
CA TYR A 364 -8.26 2.49 12.77
C TYR A 364 -8.39 3.40 14.00
#